data_AF-A0A2E5I7C0-F1
#
_entry.id   AF-A0A2E5I7C0-F1
#
_cell.length_a   1.000
_cell.length_b   1.000
_cell.length_c   1.000
_cell.angle_alpha   90.00
_cell.angle_beta   90.00
_cell.angle_gamma   90.00
#
_symmetry.space_group_name_H-M   'P 1'
#
loop_
_entity.id
_entity.type
_entity.pdbx_description
1 polymer ?
#
loop_
_entity_poly.entity_id
_entity_poly.type
_entity_poly.pdbx_seq_one_letter_code
_entity_poly.pdbx_strand_id
1 'polypeptide(L)'
;MGVRGGDHLMVHSSLKSLGHVAGGAQSVVEALLKSLDKNGTLMVPTFTHSDTDYFDPFESPSRNGVITEAVRHRPESVRSLHPTHAVTVIGPNAEDLVVNDLNCGPLGKGCALDLLSQREGRILLLGVNHEVNSIVHIGEDYAGDPDRHKYWNPQNPKRVILNHPERGEEEIFLTSMMGRTIAFDSIENELRKRGQIIDGRLGEADCQLMKGSDVIIATQEILEVYWNDF
;
A
#
# COMPACT_ATOMS: atom_id res chain seq x y z
N MET A 1 -17.67 9.69 -3.86
CA MET A 1 -16.77 8.56 -3.58
C MET A 1 -17.02 7.85 -2.24
N GLY A 2 -17.80 8.38 -1.27
CA GLY A 2 -18.16 7.61 -0.06
C GLY A 2 -17.14 7.65 1.09
N VAL A 3 -15.99 8.28 0.89
CA VAL A 3 -15.04 8.64 1.97
C VAL A 3 -15.68 9.64 2.93
N ARG A 4 -15.50 9.44 4.22
CA ARG A 4 -16.05 10.25 5.31
C ARG A 4 -14.95 10.62 6.31
N GLY A 5 -15.24 11.63 7.13
CA GLY A 5 -14.41 11.98 8.27
C GLY A 5 -14.24 10.80 9.22
N GLY A 6 -13.03 10.59 9.72
CA GLY A 6 -12.66 9.46 10.57
C GLY A 6 -12.32 8.15 9.83
N ASP A 7 -12.46 8.09 8.50
CA ASP A 7 -12.10 6.87 7.76
C ASP A 7 -10.57 6.62 7.80
N HIS A 8 -10.19 5.35 7.67
CA HIS A 8 -8.81 4.92 7.38
C HIS A 8 -8.70 4.61 5.88
N LEU A 9 -7.80 5.29 5.17
CA LEU A 9 -7.77 5.29 3.71
C LEU A 9 -6.35 5.07 3.18
N MET A 10 -6.13 3.97 2.45
CA MET A 10 -4.96 3.77 1.61
C MET A 10 -5.25 4.31 0.20
N VAL A 11 -4.34 5.11 -0.36
CA VAL A 11 -4.54 5.71 -1.70
C VAL A 11 -3.42 5.30 -2.65
N HIS A 12 -3.78 4.54 -3.68
CA HIS A 12 -2.98 4.39 -4.90
C HIS A 12 -3.44 5.45 -5.89
N SER A 13 -2.52 6.17 -6.55
CA SER A 13 -2.92 7.34 -7.35
C SER A 13 -2.06 7.62 -8.58
N SER A 14 -2.69 8.29 -9.54
CA SER A 14 -2.04 8.91 -10.70
C SER A 14 -2.50 10.37 -10.82
N LEU A 15 -1.61 11.32 -10.53
CA LEU A 15 -1.91 12.75 -10.69
C LEU A 15 -2.28 13.08 -12.15
N LYS A 16 -1.62 12.44 -13.12
CA LYS A 16 -1.88 12.65 -14.54
C LYS A 16 -3.33 12.33 -14.92
N SER A 17 -3.90 11.29 -14.32
CA SER A 17 -5.27 10.84 -14.63
C SER A 17 -6.33 11.85 -14.16
N LEU A 18 -6.01 12.75 -13.23
CA LEU A 18 -6.93 13.76 -12.71
C LEU A 18 -7.19 14.92 -13.68
N GLY A 19 -6.38 15.05 -14.74
CA GLY A 19 -6.36 16.23 -15.59
C GLY A 19 -5.60 17.39 -14.94
N HIS A 20 -6.00 18.64 -15.21
CA HIS A 20 -5.37 19.80 -14.58
C HIS A 20 -5.82 19.98 -13.13
N VAL A 21 -4.88 19.89 -12.18
CA VAL A 21 -5.10 20.20 -10.76
C VAL A 21 -4.35 21.47 -10.41
N ALA A 22 -5.08 22.56 -10.13
CA ALA A 22 -4.48 23.76 -9.59
C ALA A 22 -3.79 23.44 -8.25
N GLY A 23 -2.50 23.81 -8.11
CA GLY A 23 -1.66 23.45 -6.96
C GLY A 23 -1.10 22.01 -6.98
N GLY A 24 -1.41 21.22 -8.01
CA GLY A 24 -0.79 19.92 -8.27
C GLY A 24 -1.01 18.90 -7.16
N ALA A 25 0.02 18.09 -6.88
CA ALA A 25 -0.03 17.00 -5.90
C ALA A 25 -0.43 17.46 -4.49
N GLN A 26 0.07 18.62 -4.04
CA GLN A 26 -0.22 19.13 -2.70
C GLN A 26 -1.71 19.40 -2.50
N SER A 27 -2.40 19.97 -3.50
CA SER A 27 -3.84 20.19 -3.41
C SER A 27 -4.65 18.89 -3.37
N VAL A 28 -4.16 17.81 -3.99
CA VAL A 28 -4.77 16.48 -3.84
C VAL A 28 -4.61 15.97 -2.41
N VAL A 29 -3.40 16.08 -1.84
CA VAL A 29 -3.13 15.66 -0.47
C VAL A 29 -3.98 16.44 0.54
N GLU A 30 -4.08 17.77 0.38
CA GLU A 30 -4.92 18.62 1.22
C GLU A 30 -6.40 18.24 1.12
N ALA A 31 -6.90 17.93 -0.09
CA ALA A 31 -8.28 17.50 -0.28
C ALA A 31 -8.57 16.14 0.39
N LEU A 32 -7.62 15.20 0.31
CA LEU A 32 -7.72 13.90 1.00
C LEU A 32 -7.75 14.09 2.52
N LEU A 33 -6.78 14.80 3.08
CA LEU A 33 -6.69 15.06 4.53
C LEU A 33 -7.92 15.82 5.04
N LYS A 34 -8.41 16.82 4.29
CA LYS A 34 -9.64 17.54 4.63
C LYS A 34 -10.87 16.62 4.64
N SER A 35 -10.94 15.66 3.72
CA SER A 35 -12.06 14.71 3.63
C SER A 35 -12.07 13.70 4.77
N LEU A 36 -10.88 13.32 5.25
CA LEU A 36 -10.68 12.39 6.36
C LEU A 36 -10.81 13.06 7.73
N ASP A 37 -10.69 14.38 7.79
CA ASP A 37 -10.61 15.17 9.01
C ASP A 37 -9.47 14.72 9.96
N LYS A 38 -9.40 15.32 11.14
CA LYS A 38 -8.32 15.06 12.11
C LYS A 38 -8.37 13.67 12.76
N ASN A 39 -9.48 12.96 12.64
CA ASN A 39 -9.69 11.63 13.21
C ASN A 39 -9.44 10.51 12.18
N GLY A 40 -9.33 10.85 10.90
CA GLY A 40 -9.06 9.88 9.85
C GLY A 40 -7.56 9.65 9.63
N THR A 41 -7.25 8.57 8.94
CA THR A 41 -5.87 8.17 8.60
C THR A 41 -5.70 8.09 7.10
N LEU A 42 -4.72 8.81 6.55
CA LEU A 42 -4.26 8.66 5.18
C LEU A 42 -3.01 7.77 5.17
N MET A 43 -3.02 6.72 4.36
CA MET A 43 -1.85 5.89 4.04
C MET A 43 -1.59 5.95 2.54
N VAL A 44 -0.32 5.99 2.15
CA VAL A 44 0.10 5.91 0.75
C VAL A 44 1.31 4.98 0.60
N PRO A 45 1.44 4.28 -0.54
CA PRO A 45 2.64 3.51 -0.83
C PRO A 45 3.78 4.49 -1.14
N THR A 46 4.88 4.38 -0.40
CA THR A 46 6.11 5.14 -0.66
C THR A 46 7.26 4.17 -0.95
N PHE A 47 6.99 3.23 -1.84
CA PHE A 47 7.90 2.14 -2.15
C PHE A 47 9.10 2.67 -2.91
N THR A 48 10.24 2.04 -2.68
CA THR A 48 11.48 2.23 -3.44
C THR A 48 11.81 1.00 -4.30
N HIS A 49 11.04 -0.09 -4.12
CA HIS A 49 11.05 -1.33 -4.89
C HIS A 49 12.33 -2.19 -4.72
N SER A 50 12.39 -3.31 -5.44
CA SER A 50 13.30 -4.43 -5.18
C SER A 50 14.77 -4.19 -5.53
N ASP A 51 15.08 -3.13 -6.27
CA ASP A 51 16.41 -2.63 -6.60
C ASP A 51 16.99 -1.69 -5.53
N THR A 52 16.28 -1.48 -4.40
CA THR A 52 16.77 -0.65 -3.29
C THR A 52 17.92 -1.32 -2.55
N ASP A 53 19.11 -0.72 -2.58
CA ASP A 53 20.27 -1.20 -1.82
C ASP A 53 20.60 -0.33 -0.60
N TYR A 54 20.03 0.87 -0.55
CA TYR A 54 20.08 1.80 0.58
C TYR A 54 18.70 2.40 0.81
N PHE A 55 18.25 2.47 2.06
CA PHE A 55 16.99 3.09 2.43
C PHE A 55 17.17 3.97 3.67
N ASP A 56 16.75 5.22 3.53
CA ASP A 56 16.60 6.20 4.59
C ASP A 56 15.14 6.66 4.58
N PRO A 57 14.37 6.49 5.67
CA PRO A 57 12.96 6.84 5.69
C PRO A 57 12.70 8.34 5.42
N PHE A 58 13.66 9.22 5.75
CA PHE A 58 13.56 10.67 5.57
C PHE A 58 14.08 11.14 4.20
N GLU A 59 15.07 10.47 3.63
CA GLU A 59 15.73 10.93 2.39
C GLU A 59 15.35 10.12 1.13
N SER A 60 15.06 8.82 1.26
CA SER A 60 14.80 7.97 0.09
C SER A 60 13.47 8.32 -0.58
N PRO A 61 13.45 8.73 -1.87
CA PRO A 61 12.23 9.21 -2.51
C PRO A 61 11.22 8.08 -2.74
N SER A 62 9.93 8.39 -2.69
CA SER A 62 8.89 7.49 -3.18
C SER A 62 8.99 7.32 -4.70
N ARG A 63 8.78 6.08 -5.18
CA ARG A 63 8.69 5.76 -6.61
C ARG A 63 7.24 5.55 -7.08
N ASN A 64 6.25 5.74 -6.21
CA ASN A 64 4.82 5.55 -6.53
C ASN A 64 4.10 6.87 -6.86
N GLY A 65 4.72 7.72 -7.67
CA GLY A 65 4.12 8.94 -8.17
C GLY A 65 4.16 10.14 -7.20
N VAL A 66 3.94 11.33 -7.76
CA VAL A 66 4.20 12.61 -7.07
C VAL A 66 3.25 12.91 -5.90
N ILE A 67 2.07 12.29 -5.84
CA ILE A 67 1.15 12.46 -4.71
C ILE A 67 1.71 11.77 -3.47
N THR A 68 2.26 10.57 -3.60
CA THR A 68 2.81 9.82 -2.47
C THR A 68 4.07 10.50 -1.92
N GLU A 69 4.89 11.07 -2.81
CA GLU A 69 6.03 11.90 -2.43
C GLU A 69 5.62 13.23 -1.76
N ALA A 70 4.51 13.82 -2.18
CA ALA A 70 3.95 15.00 -1.53
C ALA A 70 3.48 14.69 -0.09
N VAL A 71 2.91 13.51 0.15
CA VAL A 71 2.57 13.04 1.51
C VAL A 71 3.83 12.81 2.36
N ARG A 72 4.87 12.17 1.79
CA ARG A 72 6.14 11.89 2.48
C ARG A 72 6.84 13.14 3.02
N HIS A 73 6.73 14.26 2.31
CA HIS A 73 7.33 15.53 2.73
C HIS A 73 6.53 16.29 3.79
N ARG A 74 5.38 15.78 4.24
CA ARG A 74 4.58 16.48 5.25
C ARG A 74 5.21 16.30 6.64
N PRO A 75 5.33 17.36 7.45
CA PRO A 75 5.94 17.29 8.77
C PRO A 75 5.27 16.29 9.72
N GLU A 76 3.96 16.10 9.58
CA GLU A 76 3.15 15.19 10.39
C GLU A 76 3.16 13.74 9.89
N SER A 77 3.86 13.44 8.81
CA SER A 77 3.89 12.10 8.23
C SER A 77 4.85 11.17 8.96
N VAL A 78 4.44 9.91 9.10
CA VAL A 78 5.25 8.83 9.67
C VAL A 78 5.43 7.78 8.59
N ARG A 79 6.68 7.45 8.28
CA ARG A 79 7.02 6.45 7.26
C ARG A 79 7.53 5.18 7.90
N SER A 80 7.05 4.04 7.40
CA SER A 80 7.52 2.74 7.83
C SER A 80 8.95 2.45 7.35
N LEU A 81 9.59 1.46 8.00
CA LEU A 81 11.01 1.19 7.79
C LEU A 81 11.30 0.08 6.79
N HIS A 82 10.28 -0.56 6.19
CA HIS A 82 10.51 -1.66 5.25
C HIS A 82 11.18 -1.14 3.97
N PRO A 83 12.45 -1.50 3.68
CA PRO A 83 13.25 -0.78 2.70
C PRO A 83 12.73 -0.79 1.28
N THR A 84 11.95 -1.80 0.87
CA THR A 84 11.44 -1.89 -0.51
C THR A 84 9.98 -1.44 -0.64
N HIS A 85 9.20 -1.52 0.44
CA HIS A 85 7.74 -1.38 0.43
C HIS A 85 7.24 -0.49 1.57
N ALA A 86 8.02 0.51 1.95
CA ALA A 86 7.64 1.45 2.98
C ALA A 86 6.32 2.18 2.63
N VAL A 87 5.42 2.31 3.59
CA VAL A 87 4.23 3.16 3.49
C VAL A 87 4.44 4.43 4.30
N THR A 88 3.79 5.52 3.87
CA THR A 88 3.72 6.76 4.65
C THR A 88 2.30 6.96 5.15
N VAL A 89 2.17 7.31 6.42
CA VAL A 89 0.90 7.45 7.14
C VAL A 89 0.79 8.84 7.76
N ILE A 90 -0.38 9.46 7.66
CA ILE A 90 -0.77 10.68 8.37
C ILE A 90 -2.10 10.41 9.08
N GLY A 91 -2.17 10.71 10.37
CA GLY A 91 -3.40 10.58 11.15
C GLY A 91 -3.14 10.05 12.55
N PRO A 92 -4.21 9.80 13.34
CA PRO A 92 -4.07 9.26 14.67
C PRO A 92 -3.45 7.85 14.61
N ASN A 93 -2.55 7.55 15.56
CA ASN A 93 -1.89 6.25 15.71
C ASN A 93 -1.07 5.82 14.46
N ALA A 94 -0.54 6.79 13.70
CA ALA A 94 0.32 6.51 12.54
C ALA A 94 1.55 5.67 12.92
N GLU A 95 2.19 5.99 14.06
CA GLU A 95 3.33 5.24 14.60
C GLU A 95 2.98 3.77 14.89
N ASP A 96 1.84 3.53 15.54
CA ASP A 96 1.38 2.16 15.87
C ASP A 96 1.14 1.30 14.62
N LEU A 97 0.74 1.91 13.50
CA LEU A 97 0.54 1.18 12.24
C LEU A 97 1.86 0.74 11.62
N VAL A 98 2.91 1.55 11.74
CA VAL A 98 4.16 1.34 10.99
C VAL A 98 5.27 0.69 11.79
N VAL A 99 5.18 0.67 13.12
CA VAL A 99 6.28 0.26 14.02
C VAL A 99 6.81 -1.15 13.74
N ASN A 100 5.94 -2.08 13.35
CA ASN A 100 6.33 -3.48 13.09
C ASN A 100 6.49 -3.82 11.60
N ASP A 101 6.27 -2.87 10.70
CA ASP A 101 6.19 -3.10 9.25
C ASP A 101 7.48 -3.75 8.69
N LEU A 102 8.64 -3.37 9.24
CA LEU A 102 9.93 -3.94 8.85
C LEU A 102 10.00 -5.47 9.04
N ASN A 103 9.37 -5.99 10.08
CA ASN A 103 9.45 -7.41 10.46
C ASN A 103 8.43 -8.29 9.73
N CYS A 104 7.48 -7.69 9.01
CA CYS A 104 6.41 -8.41 8.32
C CYS A 104 6.80 -8.86 6.90
N GLY A 105 8.01 -8.52 6.44
CA GLY A 105 8.39 -8.63 5.03
C GLY A 105 7.58 -7.66 4.15
N PRO A 106 7.81 -7.66 2.83
CA PRO A 106 7.11 -6.74 1.95
C PRO A 106 5.64 -7.17 1.87
N LEU A 107 4.73 -6.29 2.30
CA LEU A 107 3.28 -6.50 2.23
C LEU A 107 2.82 -7.86 2.81
N GLY A 108 3.43 -8.31 3.92
CA GLY A 108 3.03 -9.54 4.62
C GLY A 108 1.98 -9.31 5.71
N LYS A 109 1.50 -10.39 6.33
CA LYS A 109 0.61 -10.35 7.49
C LYS A 109 1.17 -9.47 8.61
N GLY A 110 0.31 -8.65 9.19
CA GLY A 110 0.64 -7.70 10.24
C GLY A 110 1.43 -6.49 9.78
N CYS A 111 1.72 -6.33 8.48
CA CYS A 111 2.31 -5.10 7.96
C CYS A 111 1.32 -3.93 8.10
N ALA A 112 1.80 -2.70 7.91
CA ALA A 112 1.01 -1.50 8.14
C ALA A 112 -0.29 -1.48 7.32
N LEU A 113 -0.24 -1.92 6.06
CA LEU A 113 -1.42 -1.95 5.18
C LEU A 113 -2.43 -3.04 5.57
N ASP A 114 -1.97 -4.16 6.11
CA ASP A 114 -2.84 -5.20 6.67
C ASP A 114 -3.53 -4.69 7.95
N LEU A 115 -2.76 -4.07 8.87
CA LEU A 115 -3.30 -3.47 10.09
C LEU A 115 -4.34 -2.37 9.79
N LEU A 116 -4.10 -1.54 8.76
CA LEU A 116 -5.09 -0.57 8.29
C LEU A 116 -6.38 -1.27 7.86
N SER A 117 -6.27 -2.36 7.11
CA SER A 117 -7.41 -3.12 6.58
C SER A 117 -8.21 -3.82 7.69
N GLN A 118 -7.53 -4.34 8.72
CA GLN A 118 -8.16 -4.89 9.92
C GLN A 118 -8.93 -3.85 10.73
N ARG A 119 -8.59 -2.56 10.59
CA ARG A 119 -9.29 -1.42 11.21
C ARG A 119 -10.39 -0.86 10.32
N GLU A 120 -11.07 -1.70 9.52
CA GLU A 120 -12.07 -1.29 8.53
C GLU A 120 -11.53 -0.30 7.48
N GLY A 121 -10.23 -0.35 7.22
CA GLY A 121 -9.56 0.50 6.23
C GLY A 121 -10.08 0.28 4.82
N ARG A 122 -10.14 1.36 4.05
CA ARG A 122 -10.56 1.36 2.66
C ARG A 122 -9.40 1.65 1.73
N ILE A 123 -9.48 1.11 0.52
CA ILE A 123 -8.52 1.34 -0.55
C ILE A 123 -9.19 2.19 -1.61
N LEU A 124 -8.57 3.33 -1.92
CA LEU A 124 -8.94 4.19 -3.04
C LEU A 124 -7.92 4.02 -4.15
N LEU A 125 -8.41 3.52 -5.29
CA LEU A 125 -7.69 3.56 -6.56
C LEU A 125 -8.08 4.85 -7.27
N LEU A 126 -7.20 5.85 -7.25
CA LEU A 126 -7.42 7.19 -7.80
C LEU A 126 -6.77 7.34 -9.18
N GLY A 127 -7.52 7.07 -10.24
CA GLY A 127 -7.00 7.14 -11.62
C GLY A 127 -6.02 6.03 -11.96
N VAL A 128 -6.10 4.91 -11.25
CA VAL A 128 -5.33 3.68 -11.42
C VAL A 128 -6.27 2.48 -11.30
N ASN A 129 -5.83 1.30 -11.72
CA ASN A 129 -6.60 0.05 -11.68
C ASN A 129 -6.02 -0.92 -10.64
N HIS A 130 -6.55 -2.14 -10.63
CA HIS A 130 -6.15 -3.17 -9.67
C HIS A 130 -4.72 -3.69 -9.85
N GLU A 131 -4.03 -3.45 -10.99
CA GLU A 131 -2.64 -3.90 -11.21
C GLU A 131 -1.65 -3.28 -10.21
N VAL A 132 -2.00 -2.14 -9.62
CA VAL A 132 -1.19 -1.47 -8.59
C VAL A 132 -1.78 -1.61 -7.19
N ASN A 133 -2.85 -2.39 -7.02
CA ASN A 133 -3.54 -2.53 -5.74
C ASN A 133 -2.75 -3.45 -4.81
N SER A 134 -1.83 -2.86 -4.07
CA SER A 134 -0.84 -3.58 -3.24
C SER A 134 -1.45 -4.50 -2.17
N ILE A 135 -2.72 -4.30 -1.81
CA ILE A 135 -3.42 -5.16 -0.84
C ILE A 135 -3.56 -6.61 -1.33
N VAL A 136 -3.53 -6.85 -2.64
CA VAL A 136 -3.59 -8.21 -3.22
C VAL A 136 -2.44 -9.07 -2.67
N HIS A 137 -1.27 -8.47 -2.48
CA HIS A 137 -0.09 -9.16 -1.94
C HIS A 137 -0.24 -9.58 -0.48
N ILE A 138 -1.08 -8.91 0.29
CA ILE A 138 -1.44 -9.36 1.64
C ILE A 138 -2.36 -10.58 1.55
N GLY A 139 -3.31 -10.58 0.62
CA GLY A 139 -4.15 -11.74 0.32
C GLY A 139 -3.34 -12.98 -0.08
N GLU A 140 -2.29 -12.82 -0.88
CA GLU A 140 -1.32 -13.89 -1.21
C GLU A 140 -0.64 -14.45 0.04
N ASP A 141 -0.18 -13.58 0.95
CA ASP A 141 0.45 -14.01 2.20
C ASP A 141 -0.56 -14.75 3.09
N TYR A 142 -1.82 -14.30 3.12
CA TYR A 142 -2.94 -15.01 3.76
C TYR A 142 -3.18 -16.40 3.18
N ALA A 143 -3.18 -16.53 1.86
CA ALA A 143 -3.33 -17.81 1.17
C ALA A 143 -2.10 -18.73 1.32
N GLY A 144 -0.96 -18.20 1.76
CA GLY A 144 0.29 -18.97 1.87
C GLY A 144 0.99 -19.16 0.54
N ASP A 145 0.98 -18.14 -0.33
CA ASP A 145 1.58 -18.20 -1.66
C ASP A 145 3.05 -18.63 -1.63
N PRO A 146 3.41 -19.78 -2.23
CA PRO A 146 4.78 -20.29 -2.22
C PRO A 146 5.76 -19.40 -3.00
N ASP A 147 5.30 -18.54 -3.91
CA ASP A 147 6.17 -17.67 -4.71
C ASP A 147 6.83 -16.55 -3.87
N ARG A 148 6.36 -16.27 -2.64
CA ARG A 148 6.91 -15.25 -1.74
C ARG A 148 8.37 -15.49 -1.31
N HIS A 149 8.88 -16.72 -1.46
CA HIS A 149 10.25 -17.09 -1.11
C HIS A 149 11.12 -17.47 -2.32
N LYS A 150 10.60 -17.26 -3.53
CA LYS A 150 11.25 -17.67 -4.78
C LYS A 150 12.46 -16.81 -5.13
N TYR A 151 12.35 -15.50 -4.92
CA TYR A 151 13.41 -14.54 -5.25
C TYR A 151 14.37 -14.33 -4.07
N TRP A 152 13.82 -14.06 -2.88
CA TRP A 152 14.58 -13.95 -1.64
C TRP A 152 14.05 -14.93 -0.61
N ASN A 153 14.96 -15.56 0.12
CA ASN A 153 14.67 -16.53 1.17
C ASN A 153 15.81 -16.51 2.21
N PRO A 154 15.69 -17.21 3.35
CA PRO A 154 16.75 -17.23 4.35
C PRO A 154 18.11 -17.73 3.85
N GLN A 155 18.16 -18.51 2.77
CA GLN A 155 19.41 -19.01 2.17
C GLN A 155 19.96 -18.06 1.08
N ASN A 156 19.12 -17.18 0.53
CA ASN A 156 19.47 -16.18 -0.48
C ASN A 156 18.76 -14.85 -0.16
N PRO A 157 19.16 -14.15 0.92
CA PRO A 157 18.53 -12.89 1.30
C PRO A 157 19.01 -11.74 0.43
N LYS A 158 18.17 -10.71 0.27
CA LYS A 158 18.63 -9.41 -0.25
C LYS A 158 19.19 -8.59 0.91
N ARG A 159 20.46 -8.19 0.78
CA ARG A 159 21.11 -7.22 1.66
C ARG A 159 20.63 -5.81 1.30
N VAL A 160 20.27 -5.02 2.32
CA VAL A 160 19.97 -3.58 2.19
C VAL A 160 20.62 -2.84 3.35
N ILE A 161 21.15 -1.65 3.11
CA ILE A 161 21.58 -0.74 4.17
C ILE A 161 20.37 0.12 4.56
N LEU A 162 19.93 0.03 5.81
CA LEU A 162 18.86 0.85 6.39
C LEU A 162 19.49 1.93 7.28
N ASN A 163 19.21 3.20 7.02
CA ASN A 163 19.51 4.27 7.98
C ASN A 163 18.36 4.40 8.98
N HIS A 164 18.46 3.68 10.10
CA HIS A 164 17.42 3.68 11.13
C HIS A 164 17.41 5.01 11.90
N PRO A 165 16.24 5.66 12.11
CA PRO A 165 16.17 6.97 12.77
C PRO A 165 16.87 7.06 14.13
N GLU A 166 16.81 5.97 14.91
CA GLU A 166 17.40 5.92 16.26
C GLU A 166 18.75 5.21 16.33
N ARG A 167 19.04 4.30 15.39
CA ARG A 167 20.18 3.36 15.48
C ARG A 167 21.28 3.68 14.48
N GLY A 168 21.02 4.58 13.52
CA GLY A 168 21.92 4.87 12.41
C GLY A 168 21.90 3.77 11.36
N GLU A 169 22.94 3.75 10.53
CA GLU A 169 23.08 2.78 9.45
C GLU A 169 23.28 1.36 9.97
N GLU A 170 22.48 0.43 9.44
CA GLU A 170 22.57 -0.99 9.71
C GLU A 170 22.33 -1.82 8.45
N GLU A 171 22.97 -2.98 8.42
CA GLU A 171 22.74 -3.98 7.39
C GLU A 171 21.55 -4.85 7.78
N ILE A 172 20.57 -4.95 6.88
CA ILE A 172 19.43 -5.82 7.06
C ILE A 172 19.27 -6.79 5.89
N PHE A 173 18.61 -7.91 6.16
CA PHE A 173 18.45 -9.01 5.22
C PHE A 173 16.96 -9.27 4.98
N LEU A 174 16.48 -8.94 3.78
CA LEU A 174 15.13 -9.25 3.35
C LEU A 174 15.07 -10.69 2.85
N THR A 175 14.22 -11.49 3.47
CA THR A 175 14.11 -12.95 3.23
C THR A 175 12.83 -13.37 2.52
N SER A 176 12.09 -12.42 1.96
CA SER A 176 10.90 -12.68 1.16
C SER A 176 10.63 -11.53 0.21
N MET A 177 9.98 -11.83 -0.90
CA MET A 177 9.53 -10.88 -1.91
C MET A 177 8.34 -11.48 -2.64
N MET A 178 7.29 -10.70 -2.83
CA MET A 178 6.12 -11.13 -3.59
C MET A 178 6.48 -11.49 -5.02
N GLY A 179 5.80 -12.51 -5.53
CA GLY A 179 5.92 -12.96 -6.91
C GLY A 179 4.92 -12.29 -7.83
N ARG A 180 4.69 -12.94 -8.97
CA ARG A 180 3.56 -12.62 -9.85
C ARG A 180 2.35 -13.40 -9.39
N THR A 181 1.18 -12.81 -9.48
CA THR A 181 -0.08 -13.46 -9.12
C THR A 181 -1.12 -13.32 -10.22
N ILE A 182 -1.92 -14.37 -10.35
CA ILE A 182 -3.13 -14.37 -11.19
C ILE A 182 -4.25 -13.54 -10.55
N ALA A 183 -4.14 -13.22 -9.26
CA ALA A 183 -5.19 -12.51 -8.54
C ALA A 183 -5.43 -11.11 -9.14
N PHE A 184 -4.39 -10.43 -9.63
CA PHE A 184 -4.54 -9.14 -10.31
C PHE A 184 -5.47 -9.20 -11.53
N ASP A 185 -5.48 -10.32 -12.26
CA ASP A 185 -6.29 -10.48 -13.47
C ASP A 185 -7.78 -10.65 -13.16
N SER A 186 -8.11 -11.13 -11.95
CA SER A 186 -9.47 -11.53 -11.58
C SER A 186 -10.10 -10.69 -10.47
N ILE A 187 -9.29 -9.97 -9.69
CA ILE A 187 -9.73 -9.33 -8.44
C ILE A 187 -10.85 -8.30 -8.67
N GLU A 188 -10.77 -7.50 -9.73
CA GLU A 188 -11.82 -6.52 -10.02
C GLU A 188 -13.16 -7.20 -10.32
N ASN A 189 -13.14 -8.20 -11.20
CA ASN A 189 -14.35 -8.95 -11.56
C ASN A 189 -14.99 -9.60 -10.32
N GLU A 190 -14.17 -10.14 -9.42
CA GLU A 190 -14.66 -10.82 -8.23
C GLU A 190 -15.30 -9.84 -7.23
N LEU A 191 -14.66 -8.71 -6.96
CA LEU A 191 -15.23 -7.65 -6.11
C LEU A 191 -16.50 -7.05 -6.72
N ARG A 192 -16.57 -6.92 -8.06
CA ARG A 192 -17.77 -6.43 -8.75
C ARG A 192 -18.95 -7.37 -8.63
N LYS A 193 -18.76 -8.70 -8.76
CA LYS A 193 -19.84 -9.69 -8.55
C LYS A 193 -20.43 -9.60 -7.15
N ARG A 194 -19.61 -9.25 -6.16
CA ARG A 194 -19.99 -9.10 -4.75
C ARG A 194 -20.57 -7.72 -4.42
N GLY A 195 -20.56 -6.78 -5.36
CA GLY A 195 -20.99 -5.40 -5.13
C GLY A 195 -20.08 -4.62 -4.16
N GLN A 196 -18.80 -5.00 -4.07
CA GLN A 196 -17.82 -4.44 -3.11
C GLN A 196 -17.00 -3.27 -3.67
N ILE A 197 -17.27 -2.83 -4.90
CA ILE A 197 -16.65 -1.66 -5.50
C ILE A 197 -17.66 -0.50 -5.57
N ILE A 198 -17.24 0.65 -5.05
CA ILE A 198 -17.91 1.93 -5.26
C ILE A 198 -17.12 2.69 -6.34
N ASP A 199 -17.69 2.77 -7.54
CA ASP A 199 -17.13 3.58 -8.62
C ASP A 199 -17.45 5.07 -8.41
N GLY A 200 -16.61 5.92 -8.99
CA GLY A 200 -16.95 7.30 -9.27
C GLY A 200 -15.78 8.04 -9.89
N ARG A 201 -15.84 9.37 -9.84
CA ARG A 201 -14.92 10.21 -10.62
C ARG A 201 -14.43 11.39 -9.80
N LEU A 202 -13.14 11.68 -9.90
CA LEU A 202 -12.49 12.87 -9.32
C LEU A 202 -11.70 13.58 -10.41
N GLY A 203 -12.06 14.83 -10.71
CA GLY A 203 -11.56 15.49 -11.92
C GLY A 203 -11.89 14.65 -13.15
N GLU A 204 -10.87 14.33 -13.95
CA GLU A 204 -11.02 13.45 -15.11
C GLU A 204 -10.85 11.96 -14.77
N ALA A 205 -10.33 11.62 -13.59
CA ALA A 205 -9.93 10.26 -13.21
C ALA A 205 -11.10 9.39 -12.78
N ASP A 206 -11.17 8.18 -13.34
CA ASP A 206 -11.98 7.10 -12.79
C ASP A 206 -11.39 6.63 -11.47
N CYS A 207 -12.27 6.38 -10.50
CA CYS A 207 -11.91 6.04 -9.15
C CYS A 207 -12.71 4.84 -8.66
N GLN A 208 -12.08 3.98 -7.88
CA GLN A 208 -12.72 2.86 -7.23
C GLN A 208 -12.40 2.88 -5.73
N LEU A 209 -13.43 2.73 -4.89
CA LEU A 209 -13.29 2.61 -3.44
C LEU A 209 -13.84 1.24 -2.98
N MET A 210 -13.08 0.54 -2.15
CA MET A 210 -13.43 -0.77 -1.59
C MET A 210 -12.84 -0.91 -0.17
N LYS A 211 -13.27 -1.92 0.61
CA LYS A 211 -12.60 -2.26 1.86
C LYS A 211 -11.35 -3.08 1.59
N GLY A 212 -10.28 -2.86 2.36
CA GLY A 212 -9.06 -3.67 2.24
C GLY A 212 -9.31 -5.14 2.56
N SER A 213 -10.13 -5.42 3.58
CA SER A 213 -10.53 -6.77 3.97
C SER A 213 -11.26 -7.52 2.86
N ASP A 214 -12.12 -6.85 2.09
CA ASP A 214 -12.83 -7.44 0.96
C ASP A 214 -11.84 -7.91 -0.13
N VAL A 215 -10.78 -7.12 -0.39
CA VAL A 215 -9.75 -7.51 -1.37
C VAL A 215 -8.93 -8.69 -0.86
N ILE A 216 -8.53 -8.70 0.41
CA ILE A 216 -7.78 -9.81 1.03
C ILE A 216 -8.56 -11.12 0.94
N ILE A 217 -9.86 -11.08 1.24
CA ILE A 217 -10.75 -12.25 1.17
C ILE A 217 -10.89 -12.73 -0.28
N ALA A 218 -11.21 -11.83 -1.21
CA ALA A 218 -11.36 -12.19 -2.61
C ALA A 218 -10.07 -12.75 -3.23
N THR A 219 -8.90 -12.22 -2.87
CA THR A 219 -7.61 -12.76 -3.32
C THR A 219 -7.40 -14.20 -2.85
N GLN A 220 -7.68 -14.51 -1.58
CA GLN A 220 -7.55 -15.89 -1.07
C GLN A 220 -8.44 -16.86 -1.83
N GLU A 221 -9.71 -16.49 -2.07
CA GLU A 221 -10.65 -17.33 -2.80
C GLU A 221 -10.23 -17.55 -4.26
N ILE A 222 -9.70 -16.51 -4.92
CA ILE A 222 -9.16 -16.62 -6.28
C ILE A 222 -7.98 -17.60 -6.34
N LEU A 223 -7.05 -17.51 -5.37
CA LEU A 223 -5.87 -18.37 -5.32
C LEU A 223 -6.24 -19.82 -4.95
N GLU A 224 -7.19 -20.01 -4.04
CA GLU A 224 -7.71 -21.33 -3.68
C GLU A 224 -8.30 -22.05 -4.89
N VAL A 225 -9.10 -21.36 -5.71
CA VAL A 225 -9.63 -21.94 -6.96
C VAL A 225 -8.48 -22.28 -7.91
N TYR A 226 -7.56 -21.34 -8.13
CA TYR A 226 -6.45 -21.53 -9.06
C TYR A 226 -5.55 -22.72 -8.70
N TRP A 227 -5.20 -22.89 -7.42
CA TRP A 227 -4.34 -23.99 -6.99
C TRP A 227 -5.04 -25.35 -6.95
N ASN A 228 -6.36 -25.38 -6.80
CA ASN A 228 -7.14 -26.64 -6.87
C ASN A 228 -7.32 -27.16 -8.31
N ASP A 229 -7.11 -26.31 -9.31
CA ASP A 229 -7.20 -26.68 -10.73
C ASP A 229 -5.90 -27.33 -11.28
N PHE A 230 -4.86 -27.50 -10.45
CA PHE A 230 -3.57 -28.15 -10.78
C PHE A 230 -3.22 -29.28 -9.82
#